data_AF-A0AAE7H7D5-F1
#
_entry.id   AF-A0AAE7H7D5-F1
#
_cell.length_a   1.000
_cell.length_b   1.000
_cell.length_c   1.000
_cell.angle_alpha   90.00
_cell.angle_beta   90.00
_cell.angle_gamma   90.00
#
_symmetry.space_group_name_H-M   'P 1'
#
loop_
_entity.id
_entity.type
_entity.pdbx_description
1 polymer ?
#
loop_
_entity_poly.entity_id
_entity_poly.type
_entity_poly.pdbx_seq_one_letter_code
_entity_poly.pdbx_strand_id
1 'polypeptide(L)'
;MEKDLTTRYVAVVEKCAMTEVALRHILTRESGKNYSVCFFKDTQALKRELKSKDFTAIIFSLSGNRRSRLESLLFLHEIARYCPEMQRIVLATDEAEMRLISHLTPSRLHGIFNKSACRIQLQERLLQLLDHSHQVNESAVNQKQGLCNQILSPTEHTILRYMSYGYSLPEIATQLERNIKTIRAHKFNAMTKLGVSSDMGLLSAADILMRLSANNDDTRGMRLAL
;
A
#
# COMPACT_ATOMS: atom_id res chain seq x y z
N MET A 1 22.87 -31.48 -12.13
CA MET A 1 22.30 -30.20 -12.59
C MET A 1 22.13 -29.33 -11.36
N GLU A 2 23.21 -28.67 -10.94
CA GLU A 2 23.23 -27.78 -9.78
C GLU A 2 22.36 -26.57 -10.09
N LYS A 3 21.19 -26.46 -9.43
CA LYS A 3 20.47 -25.19 -9.38
C LYS A 3 21.26 -24.29 -8.46
N ASP A 4 21.91 -23.30 -9.03
CA ASP A 4 22.56 -22.20 -8.33
C ASP A 4 21.60 -21.68 -7.25
N LEU A 5 21.92 -21.92 -5.97
CA LEU A 5 21.11 -21.51 -4.82
C LEU A 5 21.32 -20.01 -4.59
N THR A 6 20.91 -19.19 -5.55
CA THR A 6 20.90 -17.73 -5.37
C THR A 6 19.97 -17.41 -4.21
N THR A 7 20.55 -16.96 -3.10
CA THR A 7 19.80 -16.59 -1.90
C THR A 7 18.82 -15.48 -2.26
N ARG A 8 17.52 -15.74 -2.16
CA ARG A 8 16.48 -14.73 -2.48
C ARG A 8 16.43 -13.70 -1.35
N TYR A 9 16.36 -12.41 -1.65
CA TYR A 9 16.23 -11.40 -0.59
C TYR A 9 14.80 -10.89 -0.45
N VAL A 10 14.37 -10.71 0.80
CA VAL A 10 13.11 -10.04 1.17
C VAL A 10 13.44 -8.79 1.96
N ALA A 11 13.02 -7.63 1.45
CA ALA A 11 13.18 -6.36 2.17
C ALA A 11 11.95 -6.08 3.04
N VAL A 12 12.18 -5.61 4.25
CA VAL A 12 11.13 -5.12 5.15
C VAL A 12 11.45 -3.69 5.55
N VAL A 13 10.55 -2.75 5.24
CA VAL A 13 10.66 -1.35 5.69
C VAL A 13 9.79 -1.16 6.93
N GLU A 14 10.44 -0.97 8.08
CA GLU A 14 9.80 -0.82 9.38
C GLU A 14 10.59 0.14 10.29
N LYS A 15 9.91 1.16 10.79
CA LYS A 15 10.47 2.21 11.66
C LYS A 15 10.43 1.78 13.13
N CYS A 16 9.38 1.08 13.55
CA CYS A 16 9.15 0.66 14.93
C CYS A 16 10.04 -0.53 15.32
N ALA A 17 10.91 -0.35 16.30
CA ALA A 17 11.79 -1.41 16.80
C ALA A 17 11.00 -2.63 17.33
N MET A 18 9.88 -2.40 18.02
CA MET A 18 9.05 -3.48 18.55
C MET A 18 8.37 -4.29 17.43
N THR A 19 7.84 -3.62 16.41
CA THR A 19 7.23 -4.29 15.27
C THR A 19 8.28 -5.03 14.45
N GLU A 20 9.48 -4.48 14.33
CA GLU A 20 10.60 -5.18 13.69
C GLU A 20 10.94 -6.50 14.39
N VAL A 21 11.07 -6.50 15.72
CA VAL A 21 11.33 -7.73 16.49
C VAL A 21 10.23 -8.77 16.26
N ALA A 22 8.96 -8.34 16.27
CA ALA A 22 7.84 -9.21 15.97
C ALA A 22 7.89 -9.79 14.54
N LEU A 23 8.22 -8.96 13.55
CA LEU A 23 8.35 -9.38 12.15
C LEU A 23 9.56 -10.29 11.93
N ARG A 24 10.66 -10.07 12.65
CA ARG A 24 11.79 -11.01 12.66
C ARG A 24 11.33 -12.37 13.13
N HIS A 25 10.57 -12.45 14.22
CA HIS A 25 10.02 -13.72 14.71
C HIS A 25 9.04 -14.35 13.70
N ILE A 26 8.10 -13.58 13.15
CA ILE A 26 7.11 -14.05 12.17
C ILE A 26 7.77 -14.59 10.88
N LEU A 27 8.76 -13.87 10.36
CA LEU A 27 9.44 -14.22 9.11
C LEU A 27 10.56 -15.24 9.32
N THR A 28 10.84 -15.65 10.55
CA THR A 28 11.82 -16.70 10.85
C THR A 28 11.15 -18.06 10.85
N ARG A 29 11.25 -18.78 9.72
CA ARG A 29 11.09 -20.24 9.70
C ARG A 29 12.26 -20.91 10.41
N GLU A 30 11.95 -21.94 11.21
CA GLU A 30 12.92 -22.70 12.00
C GLU A 30 13.81 -23.64 11.16
N SER A 31 13.46 -23.96 9.90
CA SER A 31 14.33 -24.77 9.01
C SER A 31 14.02 -24.58 7.51
N GLY A 32 15.04 -24.55 6.63
CA GLY A 32 14.88 -24.70 5.17
C GLY A 32 14.64 -23.43 4.34
N LYS A 33 15.15 -22.26 4.74
CA LYS A 33 14.89 -21.01 4.02
C LYS A 33 15.67 -20.89 2.70
N ASN A 34 14.95 -20.65 1.61
CA ASN A 34 15.49 -20.19 0.33
C ASN A 34 15.58 -18.65 0.22
N TYR A 35 15.36 -17.92 1.34
CA TYR A 35 15.44 -16.46 1.36
C TYR A 35 16.03 -15.87 2.65
N SER A 36 16.68 -14.72 2.51
CA SER A 36 17.21 -13.88 3.59
C SER A 36 16.36 -12.60 3.74
N VAL A 37 16.11 -12.19 4.99
CA VAL A 37 15.30 -10.99 5.29
C VAL A 37 16.21 -9.84 5.69
N CYS A 38 16.10 -8.70 4.99
CA CYS A 38 16.80 -7.46 5.29
C CYS A 38 15.81 -6.41 5.80
N PHE A 39 16.12 -5.77 6.93
CA PHE A 39 15.28 -4.74 7.53
C PHE A 39 15.86 -3.35 7.28
N PHE A 40 14.98 -2.41 6.96
CA PHE A 40 15.29 -1.03 6.61
C PHE A 40 14.42 -0.08 7.41
N LYS A 41 14.99 1.04 7.85
CA LYS A 41 14.26 2.10 8.57
C LYS A 41 13.53 3.07 7.65
N ASP A 42 13.98 3.17 6.41
CA ASP A 42 13.44 4.10 5.43
C ASP A 42 13.67 3.61 4.00
N THR A 43 13.02 4.29 3.07
CA THR A 43 13.09 4.00 1.64
C THR A 43 14.45 4.32 1.02
N GLN A 44 15.23 5.23 1.62
CA GLN A 44 16.53 5.64 1.11
C GLN A 44 17.59 4.55 1.36
N ALA A 45 17.58 3.93 2.55
CA ALA A 45 18.40 2.78 2.88
C ALA A 45 18.09 1.60 1.94
N LEU A 46 16.81 1.32 1.71
CA LEU A 46 16.39 0.28 0.76
C LEU A 46 16.84 0.59 -0.68
N LYS A 47 16.69 1.84 -1.14
CA LYS A 47 17.16 2.28 -2.49
C LYS A 47 18.64 2.05 -2.72
N ARG A 48 19.48 2.17 -1.69
CA ARG A 48 20.92 1.90 -1.80
C ARG A 48 21.22 0.42 -1.99
N GLU A 49 20.54 -0.45 -1.23
CA GLU A 49 20.74 -1.90 -1.32
C GLU A 49 20.12 -2.53 -2.56
N LEU A 50 19.05 -1.93 -3.12
CA LEU A 50 18.43 -2.41 -4.36
C LEU A 50 19.39 -2.40 -5.56
N LYS A 51 20.51 -1.67 -5.50
CA LYS A 51 21.54 -1.64 -6.56
C LYS A 51 22.50 -2.82 -6.52
N SER A 52 22.60 -3.50 -5.38
CA SER A 52 23.61 -4.53 -5.11
C SER A 52 23.02 -5.89 -4.76
N LYS A 53 21.71 -5.96 -4.49
CA LYS A 53 21.01 -7.19 -4.11
C LYS A 53 19.71 -7.33 -4.89
N ASP A 54 19.46 -8.54 -5.34
CA ASP A 54 18.21 -8.91 -5.99
C ASP A 54 17.14 -9.27 -4.95
N PHE A 55 16.23 -8.34 -4.73
CA PHE A 55 15.07 -8.54 -3.86
C PHE A 55 13.92 -9.17 -4.65
N THR A 56 13.37 -10.26 -4.12
CA THR A 56 12.19 -10.91 -4.70
C THR A 56 10.88 -10.40 -4.10
N ALA A 57 10.95 -9.77 -2.93
CA ALA A 57 9.80 -9.18 -2.25
C ALA A 57 10.20 -7.95 -1.42
N ILE A 58 9.29 -6.98 -1.36
CA ILE A 58 9.34 -5.84 -0.43
C ILE A 58 8.05 -5.82 0.40
N ILE A 59 8.21 -5.71 1.71
CA ILE A 59 7.15 -5.54 2.69
C ILE A 59 7.26 -4.15 3.31
N PHE A 60 6.25 -3.31 3.14
CA PHE A 60 6.13 -2.05 3.87
C PHE A 60 5.21 -2.19 5.07
N SER A 61 5.73 -1.97 6.27
CA SER A 61 4.90 -1.88 7.47
C SER A 61 4.51 -0.43 7.71
N LEU A 62 3.21 -0.16 7.66
CA LEU A 62 2.67 1.19 7.82
C LEU A 62 2.47 1.54 9.28
N SER A 63 2.75 2.79 9.64
CA SER A 63 2.63 3.26 11.02
C SER A 63 1.35 4.05 11.28
N GLY A 64 0.35 4.03 10.39
CA GLY A 64 -0.83 4.90 10.44
C GLY A 64 -0.56 6.37 10.06
N ASN A 65 0.70 6.80 10.01
CA ASN A 65 1.07 8.18 9.70
C ASN A 65 0.98 8.48 8.20
N ARG A 66 0.33 9.60 7.84
CA ARG A 66 0.16 10.05 6.45
C ARG A 66 1.46 10.13 5.67
N ARG A 67 2.52 10.74 6.23
CA ARG A 67 3.79 10.94 5.52
C ARG A 67 4.47 9.62 5.21
N SER A 68 4.58 8.74 6.20
CA SER A 68 5.12 7.39 6.00
C SER A 68 4.27 6.60 5.01
N ARG A 69 2.93 6.70 5.08
CA ARG A 69 2.04 6.03 4.11
C ARG A 69 2.27 6.50 2.69
N LEU A 70 2.29 7.82 2.46
CA LEU A 70 2.55 8.41 1.15
C LEU A 70 3.91 7.95 0.59
N GLU A 71 4.97 8.03 1.40
CA GLU A 71 6.31 7.60 1.03
C GLU A 71 6.34 6.12 0.59
N SER A 72 5.74 5.23 1.39
CA SER A 72 5.63 3.81 1.09
C SER A 72 4.86 3.54 -0.20
N LEU A 73 3.72 4.20 -0.40
CA LEU A 73 2.88 3.99 -1.57
C LEU A 73 3.51 4.52 -2.86
N LEU A 74 4.18 5.68 -2.78
CA LEU A 74 4.96 6.20 -3.90
C LEU A 74 6.07 5.23 -4.31
N PHE A 75 6.77 4.67 -3.33
CA PHE A 75 7.82 3.69 -3.57
C PHE A 75 7.27 2.41 -4.20
N LEU A 76 6.18 1.86 -3.65
CA LEU A 76 5.56 0.64 -4.17
C LEU A 76 5.02 0.85 -5.60
N HIS A 77 4.50 2.03 -5.89
CA HIS A 77 4.09 2.42 -7.24
C HIS A 77 5.31 2.50 -8.19
N GLU A 78 6.43 3.04 -7.74
CA GLU A 78 7.70 3.05 -8.49
C GLU A 78 8.18 1.62 -8.81
N ILE A 79 8.23 0.75 -7.80
CA ILE A 79 8.61 -0.67 -7.96
C ILE A 79 7.66 -1.39 -8.91
N ALA A 80 6.36 -1.11 -8.87
CA ALA A 80 5.41 -1.72 -9.80
C ALA A 80 5.71 -1.40 -11.27
N ARG A 81 6.34 -0.24 -11.56
CA ARG A 81 6.73 0.16 -12.92
C ARG A 81 8.06 -0.45 -13.37
N TYR A 82 9.07 -0.46 -12.49
CA TYR A 82 10.43 -0.86 -12.86
C TYR A 82 10.77 -2.33 -12.54
N CYS A 83 10.13 -2.90 -11.53
CA CYS A 83 10.31 -4.30 -11.11
C CYS A 83 8.93 -4.97 -10.89
N PRO A 84 8.12 -5.14 -11.96
CA PRO A 84 6.74 -5.62 -11.84
C PRO A 84 6.64 -7.00 -11.18
N GLU A 85 7.65 -7.86 -11.40
CA GLU A 85 7.77 -9.21 -10.81
C GLU A 85 8.08 -9.21 -9.31
N MET A 86 8.59 -8.11 -8.77
CA MET A 86 8.91 -8.03 -7.35
C MET A 86 7.62 -8.04 -6.52
N GLN A 87 7.51 -8.97 -5.57
CA GLN A 87 6.33 -9.03 -4.71
C GLN A 87 6.24 -7.77 -3.86
N ARG A 88 5.05 -7.17 -3.83
CA ARG A 88 4.75 -5.89 -3.17
C ARG A 88 3.70 -6.13 -2.10
N ILE A 89 4.11 -6.05 -0.84
CA ILE A 89 3.26 -6.40 0.30
C ILE A 89 3.17 -5.19 1.25
N VAL A 90 1.98 -4.96 1.80
CA VAL A 90 1.73 -3.92 2.79
C VAL A 90 1.20 -4.54 4.08
N LEU A 91 1.75 -4.13 5.23
CA LEU A 91 1.21 -4.43 6.54
C LEU A 91 0.55 -3.18 7.12
N ALA A 92 -0.78 -3.18 7.17
CA ALA A 92 -1.62 -2.12 7.72
C ALA A 92 -1.87 -2.32 9.21
N THR A 93 -2.13 -1.26 9.95
CA THR A 93 -2.42 -1.30 11.40
C THR A 93 -3.71 -2.05 11.73
N ASP A 94 -4.73 -1.88 10.90
CA ASP A 94 -6.09 -2.36 11.13
C ASP A 94 -6.86 -2.48 9.79
N GLU A 95 -8.10 -2.97 9.87
CA GLU A 95 -9.03 -3.11 8.74
C GLU A 95 -9.35 -1.78 8.05
N ALA A 96 -9.38 -0.67 8.78
CA ALA A 96 -9.67 0.64 8.21
C ALA A 96 -8.49 1.14 7.36
N GLU A 97 -7.26 0.98 7.85
CA GLU A 97 -6.07 1.25 7.05
C GLU A 97 -5.96 0.29 5.86
N MET A 98 -6.33 -0.99 6.00
CA MET A 98 -6.38 -1.91 4.85
C MET A 98 -7.31 -1.42 3.75
N ARG A 99 -8.55 -1.01 4.11
CA ARG A 99 -9.51 -0.41 3.17
C ARG A 99 -8.98 0.88 2.57
N LEU A 100 -8.30 1.71 3.36
CA LEU A 100 -7.69 2.92 2.82
C LEU A 100 -6.64 2.58 1.74
N ILE A 101 -5.72 1.67 2.03
CA ILE A 101 -4.64 1.29 1.10
C ILE A 101 -5.16 0.67 -0.18
N SER A 102 -6.24 -0.13 -0.12
CA SER A 102 -6.84 -0.72 -1.32
C SER A 102 -7.38 0.33 -2.30
N HIS A 103 -7.81 1.49 -1.81
CA HIS A 103 -8.26 2.61 -2.63
C HIS A 103 -7.12 3.54 -3.07
N LEU A 104 -6.11 3.71 -2.22
CA LEU A 104 -4.99 4.61 -2.51
C LEU A 104 -4.01 4.04 -3.55
N THR A 105 -3.96 2.72 -3.74
CA THR A 105 -2.93 2.10 -4.56
C THR A 105 -3.45 1.73 -5.96
N PRO A 106 -3.07 2.47 -7.02
CA PRO A 106 -3.53 2.16 -8.38
C PRO A 106 -2.86 0.90 -8.95
N SER A 107 -1.65 0.56 -8.49
CA SER A 107 -0.91 -0.62 -8.90
C SER A 107 -1.31 -1.85 -8.09
N ARG A 108 -1.35 -3.03 -8.72
CA ARG A 108 -1.62 -4.30 -8.04
C ARG A 108 -0.56 -4.58 -6.97
N LEU A 109 -0.99 -4.53 -5.71
CA LEU A 109 -0.26 -5.12 -4.58
C LEU A 109 -0.48 -6.63 -4.57
N HIS A 110 0.53 -7.36 -4.13
CA HIS A 110 0.47 -8.82 -3.98
C HIS A 110 -0.22 -9.22 -2.68
N GLY A 111 -0.16 -8.39 -1.64
CA GLY A 111 -0.88 -8.62 -0.40
C GLY A 111 -1.00 -7.35 0.46
N ILE A 112 -2.15 -7.22 1.13
CA ILE A 112 -2.37 -6.25 2.21
C ILE A 112 -2.80 -7.06 3.43
N PHE A 113 -2.10 -6.91 4.55
CA PHE A 113 -2.35 -7.66 5.77
C PHE A 113 -2.54 -6.76 6.98
N ASN A 114 -3.39 -7.19 7.92
CA ASN A 114 -3.62 -6.51 9.18
C ASN A 114 -2.58 -6.96 10.23
N LYS A 115 -1.83 -6.02 10.78
CA LYS A 115 -0.85 -6.27 11.86
C LYS A 115 -1.50 -6.66 13.19
N SER A 116 -2.74 -6.23 13.41
CA SER A 116 -3.52 -6.57 14.59
C SER A 116 -4.22 -7.93 14.48
N ALA A 117 -4.08 -8.64 13.35
CA ALA A 117 -4.58 -10.00 13.21
C ALA A 117 -3.82 -10.98 14.12
N CYS A 118 -4.40 -12.17 14.30
CA CYS A 118 -3.73 -13.26 15.01
C CYS A 118 -2.35 -13.55 14.39
N ARG A 119 -1.31 -13.58 15.23
CA ARG A 119 0.09 -13.77 14.80
C ARG A 119 0.27 -15.02 13.93
N ILE A 120 -0.33 -16.14 14.34
CA ILE A 120 -0.21 -17.42 13.63
C ILE A 120 -0.79 -17.29 12.22
N GLN A 121 -1.99 -16.72 12.10
CA GLN A 121 -2.65 -16.51 10.81
C GLN A 121 -1.86 -15.53 9.91
N LEU A 122 -1.33 -14.45 10.49
CA LEU A 122 -0.50 -13.49 9.76
C LEU A 122 0.78 -14.15 9.23
N GLN A 123 1.42 -14.97 10.07
CA GLN A 123 2.63 -15.71 9.73
C GLN A 123 2.38 -16.71 8.61
N GLU A 124 1.37 -17.56 8.74
CA GLU A 124 1.01 -18.54 7.71
C GLU A 124 0.77 -17.87 6.35
N ARG A 125 -0.04 -16.81 6.33
CA ARG A 125 -0.37 -16.10 5.09
C ARG A 125 0.84 -15.38 4.47
N LEU A 126 1.68 -14.74 5.29
CA LEU A 126 2.90 -14.09 4.80
C LEU A 126 3.88 -15.10 4.22
N LEU A 127 4.11 -16.21 4.92
CA LEU A 127 5.03 -17.25 4.46
C LEU A 127 4.52 -17.93 3.18
N GLN A 128 3.22 -18.23 3.10
CA GLN A 128 2.61 -18.75 1.87
C GLN A 128 2.81 -17.80 0.68
N LEU A 129 2.59 -16.49 0.88
CA LEU A 129 2.76 -15.50 -0.18
C LEU A 129 4.23 -15.39 -0.65
N LEU A 130 5.17 -15.40 0.29
CA LEU A 130 6.61 -15.32 0.00
C LEU A 130 7.13 -16.60 -0.69
N ASP A 131 6.59 -17.77 -0.35
CA ASP A 131 6.97 -19.04 -0.97
C ASP A 131 6.46 -19.14 -2.43
N HIS A 132 5.30 -18.56 -2.76
CA HIS A 132 4.61 -18.72 -4.05
C HIS A 132 5.11 -17.79 -5.17
N SER A 133 6.37 -17.38 -5.09
CA SER A 133 7.00 -16.41 -6.00
C SER A 133 7.00 -16.73 -7.51
N HIS A 134 6.46 -17.89 -7.94
CA HIS A 134 6.39 -18.29 -9.36
C HIS A 134 5.03 -18.85 -9.80
N GLN A 135 3.98 -18.80 -8.99
CA GLN A 135 2.63 -19.10 -9.49
C GLN A 135 1.80 -17.83 -9.46
N VAL A 136 1.61 -17.26 -10.65
CA VAL A 136 0.49 -16.38 -10.98
C VAL A 136 -0.78 -17.20 -10.76
N ASN A 137 -1.19 -17.36 -9.50
CA ASN A 137 -2.40 -18.07 -9.17
C ASN A 137 -3.39 -17.09 -8.56
N GLU A 138 -4.59 -17.16 -9.10
CA GLU A 138 -5.80 -16.40 -8.88
C GLU A 138 -6.36 -16.56 -7.45
N SER A 139 -5.53 -16.63 -6.42
CA SER A 139 -5.96 -16.61 -5.01
C SER A 139 -6.08 -15.20 -4.44
N ALA A 140 -5.69 -14.17 -5.20
CA ALA A 140 -6.12 -12.79 -4.98
C ALA A 140 -7.64 -12.58 -5.19
N VAL A 141 -8.37 -13.62 -5.61
CA VAL A 141 -9.81 -13.58 -5.89
C VAL A 141 -10.66 -13.52 -4.61
N ASN A 142 -10.19 -13.99 -3.46
CA ASN A 142 -10.99 -13.98 -2.23
C ASN A 142 -11.07 -12.62 -1.51
N GLN A 143 -10.24 -11.63 -1.86
CA GLN A 143 -10.41 -10.25 -1.36
C GLN A 143 -11.16 -9.34 -2.34
N LYS A 144 -11.31 -9.73 -3.61
CA LYS A 144 -11.97 -8.89 -4.63
C LYS A 144 -13.50 -8.91 -4.58
N GLN A 145 -14.13 -9.97 -4.07
CA GLN A 145 -15.59 -10.06 -4.03
C GLN A 145 -16.26 -9.09 -3.05
N GLY A 146 -15.52 -8.53 -2.09
CA GLY A 146 -16.01 -7.44 -1.21
C GLY A 146 -15.68 -6.02 -1.69
N LEU A 147 -14.78 -5.84 -2.66
CA LEU A 147 -14.22 -4.52 -3.04
C LEU A 147 -15.02 -3.80 -4.13
N CYS A 148 -15.79 -4.51 -4.96
CA CYS A 148 -16.52 -3.88 -6.07
C CYS A 148 -17.57 -2.85 -5.59
N ASN A 149 -18.15 -3.08 -4.39
CA ASN A 149 -19.10 -2.16 -3.76
C ASN A 149 -18.44 -0.97 -3.03
N GLN A 150 -17.11 -0.92 -2.97
CA GLN A 150 -16.38 0.09 -2.21
C GLN A 150 -15.66 1.13 -3.08
N ILE A 151 -15.59 0.92 -4.39
CA ILE A 151 -14.93 1.85 -5.32
C ILE A 151 -15.53 3.26 -5.20
N LEU A 152 -14.66 4.26 -5.15
CA LEU A 152 -15.06 5.66 -5.15
C LEU A 152 -15.78 5.99 -6.47
N SER A 153 -16.94 6.64 -6.36
CA SER A 153 -17.66 7.10 -7.55
C SER A 153 -16.94 8.28 -8.22
N PRO A 154 -17.19 8.55 -9.52
CA PRO A 154 -16.61 9.73 -10.18
C PRO A 154 -16.92 11.05 -9.43
N THR A 155 -18.13 11.17 -8.87
CA THR A 155 -18.53 12.32 -8.07
C THR A 155 -17.75 12.41 -6.76
N GLU A 156 -17.57 11.28 -6.06
CA GLU A 156 -16.75 11.23 -4.84
C GLU A 156 -15.30 11.63 -5.14
N HIS A 157 -14.70 11.10 -6.20
CA HIS A 157 -13.36 11.49 -6.67
C HIS A 157 -13.27 12.99 -6.95
N THR A 158 -14.28 13.55 -7.63
CA THR A 158 -14.32 14.98 -7.96
C THR A 158 -14.40 15.85 -6.70
N ILE A 159 -15.24 15.46 -5.73
CA ILE A 159 -15.35 16.15 -4.43
C ILE A 159 -14.00 16.09 -3.69
N LEU A 160 -13.36 14.93 -3.61
CA LEU A 160 -12.05 14.80 -2.97
C LEU A 160 -10.98 15.68 -3.63
N ARG A 161 -11.01 15.79 -4.97
CA ARG A 161 -10.11 16.67 -5.73
C ARG A 161 -10.33 18.14 -5.34
N TYR A 162 -11.57 18.63 -5.35
CA TYR A 162 -11.84 20.00 -4.91
C TYR A 162 -11.44 20.24 -3.46
N MET A 163 -11.72 19.29 -2.56
CA MET A 163 -11.29 19.38 -1.17
C MET A 163 -9.76 19.48 -1.04
N SER A 164 -9.01 18.73 -1.86
CA SER A 164 -7.55 18.80 -1.87
C SER A 164 -7.01 20.15 -2.37
N TYR A 165 -7.79 20.89 -3.16
CA TYR A 165 -7.50 22.26 -3.58
C TYR A 165 -7.97 23.32 -2.59
N GLY A 166 -8.56 22.93 -1.46
CA GLY A 166 -8.97 23.84 -0.39
C GLY A 166 -10.40 24.38 -0.51
N TYR A 167 -11.21 23.88 -1.44
CA TYR A 167 -12.61 24.29 -1.57
C TYR A 167 -13.45 23.77 -0.39
N SER A 168 -14.32 24.62 0.12
CA SER A 168 -15.35 24.28 1.10
C SER A 168 -16.54 23.57 0.43
N LEU A 169 -17.33 22.83 1.22
CA LEU A 169 -18.50 22.11 0.68
C LEU A 169 -19.55 23.00 -0.01
N PRO A 170 -19.84 24.23 0.47
CA PRO A 170 -20.67 25.18 -0.28
C PRO A 170 -20.09 25.56 -1.65
N GLU A 171 -18.79 25.85 -1.72
CA GLU A 171 -18.13 26.21 -2.99
C GLU A 171 -18.15 25.03 -3.97
N ILE A 172 -17.93 23.81 -3.47
CA ILE A 172 -18.05 22.58 -4.28
C ILE A 172 -19.47 22.39 -4.79
N ALA A 173 -20.48 22.68 -3.95
CA ALA A 173 -21.89 22.59 -4.33
C ALA A 173 -22.23 23.56 -5.46
N THR A 174 -21.73 24.81 -5.39
CA THR A 174 -21.86 25.80 -6.45
C THR A 174 -21.13 25.34 -7.72
N GLN A 175 -19.89 24.89 -7.60
CA GLN A 175 -19.06 24.49 -8.75
C GLN A 175 -19.60 23.26 -9.49
N LEU A 176 -20.25 22.35 -8.77
CA LEU A 176 -20.87 21.15 -9.33
C LEU A 176 -22.36 21.32 -9.66
N GLU A 177 -22.94 22.50 -9.40
CA GLU A 177 -24.36 22.80 -9.55
C GLU A 177 -25.26 21.76 -8.84
N ARG A 178 -24.89 21.40 -7.61
CA ARG A 178 -25.60 20.39 -6.79
C ARG A 178 -26.04 20.94 -5.44
N ASN A 179 -27.07 20.31 -4.88
CA ASN A 179 -27.49 20.61 -3.52
C ASN A 179 -26.36 20.27 -2.51
N ILE A 180 -26.10 21.18 -1.57
CA ILE A 180 -25.09 20.97 -0.51
C ILE A 180 -25.32 19.70 0.31
N LYS A 181 -26.58 19.27 0.50
CA LYS A 181 -26.92 18.01 1.18
C LYS A 181 -26.41 16.80 0.39
N THR A 182 -26.49 16.85 -0.94
CA THR A 182 -25.96 15.81 -1.84
C THR A 182 -24.43 15.76 -1.78
N ILE A 183 -23.75 16.91 -1.77
CA ILE A 183 -22.29 16.97 -1.61
C ILE A 183 -21.87 16.38 -0.26
N ARG A 184 -22.57 16.71 0.83
CA ARG A 184 -22.33 16.12 2.16
C ARG A 184 -22.53 14.61 2.18
N ALA A 185 -23.57 14.11 1.51
CA ALA A 185 -23.82 12.67 1.39
C ALA A 185 -22.67 11.96 0.64
N HIS A 186 -22.23 12.50 -0.50
CA HIS A 186 -21.08 11.93 -1.22
C HIS A 186 -19.78 11.98 -0.42
N LYS A 187 -19.52 13.07 0.32
CA LYS A 187 -18.39 13.15 1.26
C LYS A 187 -18.45 12.02 2.28
N PHE A 188 -19.61 11.80 2.90
CA PHE A 188 -19.80 10.73 3.89
C PHE A 188 -19.62 9.32 3.27
N ASN A 189 -20.11 9.12 2.05
CA ASN A 189 -19.91 7.87 1.32
C ASN A 189 -18.43 7.63 1.03
N ALA A 190 -17.69 8.66 0.59
CA ALA A 190 -16.24 8.58 0.39
C ALA A 190 -15.51 8.24 1.69
N MET A 191 -15.89 8.86 2.82
CA MET A 191 -15.34 8.54 4.14
C MET A 191 -15.56 7.07 4.51
N THR A 192 -16.78 6.56 4.31
CA THR A 192 -17.16 5.18 4.58
C THR A 192 -16.34 4.20 3.74
N LYS A 193 -16.24 4.45 2.42
CA LYS A 193 -15.47 3.63 1.47
C LYS A 193 -13.97 3.60 1.79
N LEU A 194 -13.40 4.76 2.10
CA LEU A 194 -11.99 4.90 2.46
C LEU A 194 -11.67 4.43 3.88
N GLY A 195 -12.68 4.12 4.70
CA GLY A 195 -12.50 3.73 6.10
C GLY A 195 -11.99 4.86 6.99
N VAL A 196 -12.21 6.13 6.63
CA VAL A 196 -11.79 7.29 7.41
C VAL A 196 -12.98 7.93 8.12
N SER A 197 -12.79 8.38 9.37
CA SER A 197 -13.87 8.92 10.21
C SER A 197 -13.78 10.43 10.43
N SER A 198 -12.79 11.11 9.85
CA SER A 198 -12.59 12.56 10.03
C SER A 198 -12.27 13.28 8.72
N ASP A 199 -12.56 14.57 8.69
CA ASP A 199 -12.23 15.45 7.56
C ASP A 199 -10.72 15.51 7.32
N MET A 200 -9.93 15.50 8.39
CA MET A 200 -8.47 15.41 8.30
C MET A 200 -8.02 14.09 7.68
N GLY A 201 -8.64 12.97 8.05
CA GLY A 201 -8.38 11.67 7.42
C GLY A 201 -8.77 11.65 5.94
N LEU A 202 -9.89 12.27 5.59
CA LEU A 202 -10.37 12.38 4.22
C LEU A 202 -9.44 13.26 3.36
N LEU A 203 -9.05 14.43 3.85
CA LEU A 203 -8.08 15.31 3.20
C LEU A 203 -6.71 14.64 3.04
N SER A 204 -6.28 13.89 4.07
CA SER A 204 -5.07 13.08 4.00
C SER A 204 -5.14 12.04 2.87
N ALA A 205 -6.27 11.37 2.70
CA ALA A 205 -6.47 10.39 1.64
C ALA A 205 -6.52 11.05 0.26
N ALA A 206 -7.25 12.17 0.13
CA ALA A 206 -7.38 12.95 -1.09
C ALA A 206 -6.02 13.44 -1.61
N ASP A 207 -5.17 13.99 -0.75
CA ASP A 207 -3.82 14.42 -1.14
C ASP A 207 -2.97 13.25 -1.66
N ILE A 208 -3.03 12.08 -1.00
CA ILE A 208 -2.29 10.90 -1.46
C ILE A 208 -2.78 10.46 -2.85
N LEU A 209 -4.10 10.42 -3.07
CA LEU A 209 -4.69 10.11 -4.38
C LEU A 209 -4.20 11.07 -5.47
N MET A 210 -4.20 12.38 -5.19
CA MET A 210 -3.76 13.37 -6.18
C MET A 210 -2.28 13.23 -6.51
N ARG A 211 -1.43 12.98 -5.50
CA ARG A 211 0.02 12.78 -5.72
C ARG A 211 0.34 11.49 -6.48
N LEU A 212 -0.38 10.40 -6.21
CA LEU A 212 -0.22 9.15 -6.94
C LEU A 212 -0.75 9.26 -8.36
N SER A 213 -1.82 10.03 -8.59
CA SER A 213 -2.34 10.32 -9.93
C SER A 213 -1.35 11.13 -10.75
N ALA A 214 -0.78 12.21 -10.19
CA ALA A 214 0.16 13.07 -10.91
C ALA A 214 1.43 12.32 -11.36
N ASN A 215 1.90 11.35 -10.56
CA ASN A 215 3.07 10.53 -10.90
C ASN A 215 2.81 9.50 -12.01
N ASN A 216 1.55 9.23 -12.37
CA ASN A 216 1.25 8.44 -13.57
C ASN A 216 1.53 9.26 -14.84
N ASP A 217 1.31 10.58 -14.78
CA ASP A 217 1.49 11.49 -15.91
C ASP A 217 2.96 11.94 -16.05
N ASP A 218 3.67 12.09 -14.92
CA ASP A 218 5.09 12.41 -14.88
C ASP A 218 5.97 11.16 -15.14
N THR A 219 6.17 10.88 -16.42
CA THR A 219 7.15 9.89 -16.93
C THR A 219 8.63 10.24 -16.65
N ARG A 220 8.92 11.36 -15.96
CA ARG A 220 10.29 11.90 -15.80
C ARG A 220 10.81 12.02 -14.36
N GLY A 221 10.02 11.66 -13.35
CA GLY A 221 10.20 12.20 -11.99
C GLY A 221 10.79 11.31 -10.90
N MET A 222 11.40 10.17 -11.18
CA MET A 222 12.33 9.49 -10.26
C MET A 222 12.89 8.28 -11.01
N ARG A 223 14.10 8.42 -11.53
CA ARG A 223 14.88 7.27 -11.98
C ARG A 223 15.30 6.55 -10.70
N LEU A 224 14.68 5.42 -10.43
CA LEU A 224 15.44 4.30 -9.92
C LEU A 224 16.60 4.12 -10.91
N ALA A 225 17.76 4.71 -10.60
CA ALA A 225 19.02 4.16 -11.07
C ALA A 225 19.23 2.87 -10.28
N LEU A 226 18.37 1.88 -10.56
CA LEU A 226 18.65 0.48 -10.31
C LEU A 226 19.82 0.11 -11.21
#